data_AF-A0A955PNG5-F1
#
_entry.id   AF-A0A955PNG5-F1
#
_cell.length_a   1.000
_cell.length_b   1.000
_cell.length_c   1.000
_cell.angle_alpha   90.00
_cell.angle_beta   90.00
_cell.angle_gamma   90.00
#
_symmetry.space_group_name_H-M   'P 1'
#
loop_
_entity.id
_entity.type
_entity.pdbx_description
1 polymer ?
#
loop_
_entity_poly.entity_id
_entity_poly.type
_entity_poly.pdbx_seq_one_letter_code
_entity_poly.pdbx_strand_id
1 'polypeptide(L)' 'YGIEEKDLGKFYAQRTLLKKEILPEDIAAAVYVLVGPDLRKSTGLVINVDGGFAPTMPR' A
#
# COMPACT_ATOMS: atom_id res chain seq x y z
N TYR A 1 -15.12 -14.02 -10.18
CA TYR A 1 -15.68 -13.37 -8.97
C TYR A 1 -17.09 -12.84 -9.17
N GLY A 2 -17.52 -12.46 -10.39
CA GLY A 2 -18.89 -11.96 -10.59
C GLY A 2 -19.17 -10.62 -9.90
N ILE A 3 -18.11 -9.85 -9.64
CA ILE A 3 -18.15 -8.57 -8.92
C ILE A 3 -17.97 -7.46 -9.96
N GLU A 4 -18.75 -6.38 -9.83
CA GLU A 4 -18.63 -5.20 -10.69
C GLU A 4 -17.28 -4.49 -10.44
N GLU A 5 -16.73 -3.82 -11.47
CA GLU A 5 -15.40 -3.22 -11.40
C GLU A 5 -15.25 -2.22 -10.24
N LYS A 6 -16.29 -1.40 -10.04
CA LYS A 6 -16.39 -0.41 -8.95
C LYS A 6 -16.31 -1.02 -7.54
N ASP A 7 -16.61 -2.32 -7.39
CA ASP A 7 -16.62 -3.02 -6.10
C ASP A 7 -15.38 -3.91 -5.90
N LEU A 8 -14.51 -4.02 -6.92
CA LEU A 8 -13.27 -4.80 -6.82
C LEU A 8 -12.34 -4.26 -5.74
N GLY A 9 -12.20 -2.93 -5.64
CA GLY A 9 -11.35 -2.29 -4.62
C GLY A 9 -11.74 -2.75 -3.21
N LYS A 10 -13.02 -2.58 -2.86
CA LYS A 10 -13.59 -3.04 -1.58
C LYS A 10 -13.41 -4.54 -1.35
N PHE A 11 -13.62 -5.34 -2.40
CA PHE A 11 -13.47 -6.78 -2.31
C PHE A 11 -12.03 -7.20 -1.97
N TYR A 12 -11.03 -6.59 -2.61
CA TYR A 12 -9.62 -6.88 -2.34
C TYR A 12 -9.14 -6.29 -1.02
N ALA A 13 -9.66 -5.12 -0.61
CA ALA A 13 -9.36 -4.50 0.68
C ALA A 13 -9.59 -5.47 1.86
N GLN A 14 -10.60 -6.35 1.78
CA GLN A 14 -10.89 -7.35 2.82
C GLN A 14 -9.75 -8.33 3.09
N ARG A 15 -8.75 -8.43 2.21
CA ARG A 15 -7.57 -9.31 2.36
C ARG A 15 -6.39 -8.65 3.07
N THR A 16 -6.52 -7.37 3.40
CA THR A 16 -5.48 -6.58 4.07
C THR A 16 -5.84 -6.36 5.54
N LEU A 17 -4.86 -6.05 6.39
CA LEU A 17 -5.10 -5.76 7.81
C LEU A 17 -5.94 -4.50 8.00
N LEU A 18 -5.70 -3.46 7.19
CA LEU A 18 -6.41 -2.18 7.32
C LEU A 18 -7.83 -2.22 6.78
N LYS A 19 -8.20 -3.24 5.97
CA LYS A 19 -9.53 -3.36 5.33
C LYS A 19 -9.95 -2.10 4.57
N LYS A 20 -8.98 -1.36 4.05
CA LYS A 20 -9.17 -0.16 3.25
C LYS A 20 -8.63 -0.38 1.85
N GLU A 21 -9.25 0.29 0.90
CA GLU A 21 -8.72 0.39 -0.45
C GLU A 21 -7.40 1.16 -0.40
N ILE A 22 -6.44 0.72 -1.22
CA ILE A 22 -5.20 1.44 -1.44
C ILE A 22 -5.31 2.12 -2.80
N LEU A 23 -5.22 3.43 -2.80
CA LEU A 23 -5.37 4.27 -3.98
C LEU A 23 -4.02 4.88 -4.38
N PRO A 24 -3.90 5.45 -5.60
CA PRO A 24 -2.68 6.13 -6.02
C PRO A 24 -2.21 7.23 -5.06
N GLU A 25 -3.13 7.89 -4.38
CA GLU A 25 -2.86 8.95 -3.41
C GLU A 25 -2.11 8.42 -2.18
N ASP A 26 -2.37 7.18 -1.76
CA ASP A 26 -1.67 6.55 -0.62
C ASP A 26 -0.19 6.29 -0.97
N ILE A 27 0.09 5.85 -2.20
CA ILE A 27 1.46 5.69 -2.71
C ILE A 27 2.16 7.05 -2.76
N ALA A 28 1.48 8.08 -3.28
CA ALA A 28 2.03 9.42 -3.37
C ALA A 28 2.38 10.00 -1.99
N ALA A 29 1.53 9.78 -0.98
CA ALA A 29 1.79 10.20 0.40
C ALA A 29 3.05 9.53 0.99
N ALA A 30 3.22 8.22 0.76
CA ALA A 30 4.41 7.51 1.21
C ALA A 30 5.69 8.01 0.51
N VAL A 31 5.64 8.19 -0.81
CA VAL A 31 6.75 8.76 -1.59
C VAL A 31 7.11 10.15 -1.09
N TYR A 32 6.12 11.02 -0.85
CA TYR A 32 6.34 12.38 -0.35
C TYR A 32 7.13 12.40 0.95
N VAL A 33 6.80 11.53 1.90
CA VAL A 33 7.55 11.38 3.15
C VAL A 33 8.98 10.91 2.88
N LEU A 34 9.16 9.92 2.01
CA LEU A 34 10.46 9.30 1.71
C LEU A 34 11.43 10.23 0.98
N VAL A 35 10.93 11.12 0.13
CA VAL A 35 11.75 12.12 -0.58
C VAL A 35 11.91 13.42 0.22
N GLY A 36 11.27 13.51 1.39
CA GLY A 36 11.33 14.66 2.27
C GLY A 36 12.70 14.86 2.92
N PRO A 37 12.96 16.04 3.50
CA PRO A 37 14.26 16.37 4.09
C PRO A 37 14.61 15.54 5.33
N ASP A 38 13.62 14.95 6.00
CA ASP A 38 13.81 14.25 7.27
C ASP A 38 14.44 12.86 7.13
N LEU A 39 14.33 12.24 5.95
CA LEU A 39 14.80 10.87 5.68
C LEU A 39 16.06 10.80 4.81
N ARG A 40 16.86 11.87 4.75
CA ARG A 40 18.06 12.00 3.89
C ARG A 40 19.15 10.93 4.06
N LYS A 41 19.15 10.16 5.14
CA LYS A 41 20.13 9.09 5.41
C LYS A 41 19.55 7.69 5.21
N SER A 42 18.30 7.58 4.78
CA SER A 42 17.64 6.30 4.49
C SER A 42 17.90 5.90 3.04
N THR A 43 18.37 4.68 2.81
CA THR A 43 18.63 4.14 1.46
C THR A 43 18.48 2.62 1.44
N GLY A 44 18.17 2.05 0.27
CA GLY A 44 18.06 0.60 0.06
C GLY A 44 16.85 -0.07 0.73
N LEU A 45 15.84 0.69 1.17
CA LEU A 45 14.65 0.14 1.82
C LEU A 45 13.60 -0.29 0.80
N VAL A 46 12.92 -1.39 1.10
CA VAL A 46 11.62 -1.73 0.52
C VAL A 46 10.57 -1.43 1.57
N ILE A 47 9.72 -0.43 1.29
CA ILE A 47 8.65 0.01 2.19
C ILE A 47 7.33 -0.26 1.50
N ASN A 48 6.48 -1.06 2.13
CA ASN A 48 5.21 -1.46 1.55
C ASN A 48 4.12 -0.44 1.87
N VAL A 49 3.24 -0.25 0.89
CA VAL A 49 2.04 0.57 0.99
C VAL A 49 0.87 -0.27 0.47
N ASP A 50 0.50 -1.28 1.24
CA ASP A 50 -0.39 -2.38 0.80
C ASP A 50 -1.51 -2.69 1.79
N GLY A 51 -1.69 -1.86 2.82
CA GLY A 51 -2.68 -2.08 3.87
C GLY A 51 -2.34 -3.23 4.82
N GLY A 52 -1.09 -3.70 4.84
CA GLY A 52 -0.66 -4.84 5.66
C GLY A 52 -1.04 -6.17 5.02
N PHE A 53 -0.81 -6.31 3.71
CA PHE A 53 -1.08 -7.56 3.00
C PHE A 53 -0.06 -8.65 3.43
N ALA A 54 -0.55 -9.73 4.05
CA ALA A 54 0.31 -10.75 4.67
C ALA A 54 1.33 -11.46 3.73
N PRO A 55 1.06 -11.67 2.42
CA PRO A 55 2.02 -12.30 1.50
C PRO A 55 3.26 -11.48 1.13
N THR A 56 3.45 -10.30 1.68
CA THR A 56 4.44 -9.31 1.22
C THR A 56 5.91 -9.69 1.42
N MET A 57 6.24 -10.86 1.99
CA MET A 57 7.60 -11.40 1.94
C MET A 57 7.61 -12.95 1.89
N PRO A 58 7.88 -13.58 0.73
CA PRO A 58 8.44 -14.94 0.74
C PRO A 58 9.87 -14.85 1.29
N ARG A 59 10.25 -15.84 2.11
CA ARG A 59 11.64 -15.99 2.60
C ARG A 59 12.62 -16.14 1.46
#